data_AF-A0A6G3BT48-F1
#
_entry.id   AF-A0A6G3BT48-F1
#
_cell.length_a   1.000
_cell.length_b   1.000
_cell.length_c   1.000
_cell.angle_alpha   90.00
_cell.angle_beta   90.00
_cell.angle_gamma   90.00
#
_symmetry.space_group_name_H-M   'P 1'
#
loop_
_entity.id
_entity.type
_entity.pdbx_description
1 polymer ?
#
loop_
_entity_poly.entity_id
_entity_poly.type
_entity_poly.pdbx_seq_one_letter_code
_entity_poly.pdbx_strand_id
1 'polypeptide(L)' 'LDVPTAGAARVGGCDLLAMDGKARLRYRREVVGFVWQQTARNLLPYLTAAQNVALPMQLRGRSKARQKTER' A
#
# COMPACT_ATOMS: atom_id res chain seq x y z
N LEU A 1 -8.77 5.47 -1.41
CA LEU A 1 -10.03 5.01 -0.82
C LEU A 1 -10.88 6.25 -0.78
N ASP A 2 -11.67 6.38 -1.83
CA ASP A 2 -12.66 7.43 -1.90
C ASP A 2 -13.71 7.18 -0.82
N VAL A 3 -14.32 8.26 -0.36
CA VAL A 3 -15.33 8.18 0.69
C VAL A 3 -16.66 7.97 0.00
N PRO A 4 -17.36 6.86 0.26
CA PRO A 4 -18.71 6.69 -0.25
C PRO A 4 -19.61 7.79 0.31
N THR A 5 -20.48 8.33 -0.53
CA THR A 5 -21.40 9.41 -0.18
C THR A 5 -22.50 8.97 0.79
N ALA A 6 -22.85 7.68 0.80
CA ALA A 6 -23.78 7.07 1.76
C ALA A 6 -23.54 5.55 1.86
N GLY A 7 -24.14 4.92 2.87
CA GLY A 7 -24.11 3.47 3.08
C GLY A 7 -23.04 3.02 4.07
N ALA A 8 -22.66 1.73 4.00
CA ALA A 8 -21.63 1.14 4.84
C ALA A 8 -20.73 0.21 4.02
N ALA A 9 -19.42 0.28 4.26
CA ALA A 9 -18.43 -0.57 3.61
C ALA A 9 -17.56 -1.22 4.68
N ARG A 10 -17.66 -2.55 4.81
CA ARG A 10 -16.94 -3.34 5.79
C ARG A 10 -16.07 -4.38 5.11
N VAL A 11 -14.76 -4.38 5.41
CA VAL A 11 -13.78 -5.31 4.82
C VAL A 11 -12.79 -5.71 5.90
N GLY A 12 -12.50 -7.02 6.01
CA GLY A 12 -11.53 -7.52 7.00
C GLY A 12 -11.88 -7.14 8.45
N GLY A 13 -13.18 -7.11 8.80
CA GLY A 13 -13.67 -6.71 10.13
C GLY A 13 -13.60 -5.20 10.40
N CYS A 14 -13.15 -4.39 9.45
CA CYS A 14 -13.02 -2.95 9.59
C CYS A 14 -14.16 -2.21 8.89
N ASP A 15 -14.75 -1.22 9.56
CA ASP A 15 -15.67 -0.25 8.95
C ASP A 15 -14.86 0.88 8.31
N LEU A 16 -14.88 0.95 6.97
CA LEU A 16 -14.04 1.87 6.20
C LEU A 16 -14.52 3.34 6.29
N LEU A 17 -15.79 3.57 6.56
CA LEU A 17 -16.35 4.92 6.68
C LEU A 17 -16.02 5.52 8.04
N ALA A 18 -15.94 4.69 9.09
CA ALA A 18 -15.55 5.11 10.44
C ALA A 18 -14.06 5.48 10.57
N MET A 19 -13.22 5.14 9.58
CA MET A 19 -11.79 5.45 9.62
C MET A 19 -11.51 6.92 9.28
N ASP A 20 -10.67 7.55 10.10
CA ASP A 20 -10.01 8.80 9.75
C ASP A 20 -8.93 8.60 8.66
N GLY A 21 -8.35 9.70 8.17
CA GLY A 21 -7.33 9.64 7.11
C GLY A 21 -6.10 8.79 7.48
N LYS A 22 -5.70 8.80 8.76
CA LYS A 22 -4.53 8.06 9.27
C LYS A 22 -4.83 6.57 9.35
N ALA A 23 -6.00 6.18 9.83
CA ALA A 23 -6.48 4.81 9.86
C ALA A 23 -6.64 4.23 8.45
N ARG A 24 -7.17 5.01 7.49
CA ARG A 24 -7.23 4.58 6.07
C ARG A 24 -5.86 4.41 5.44
N LEU A 25 -4.89 5.23 5.81
CA LEU A 25 -3.51 5.07 5.32
C LEU A 25 -2.87 3.80 5.88
N ARG A 26 -3.05 3.53 7.18
CA ARG A 26 -2.57 2.29 7.82
C ARG A 26 -3.24 1.05 7.19
N TYR A 27 -4.56 1.07 7.04
CA TYR A 27 -5.32 0.00 6.40
C TYR A 27 -4.80 -0.33 4.98
N ARG A 28 -4.53 0.70 4.16
CA ARG A 28 -3.91 0.53 2.83
C ARG A 28 -2.48 -0.01 2.89
N ARG A 29 -1.73 0.30 3.94
CA ARG A 29 -0.35 -0.17 4.09
C ARG A 29 -0.25 -1.56 4.64
N GLU A 30 -1.25 -2.05 5.37
CA GLU A 30 -1.16 -3.30 6.12
C GLU A 30 -2.06 -4.38 5.55
N VAL A 31 -3.28 -4.03 5.12
CA VAL A 31 -4.34 -5.01 4.82
C VAL A 31 -4.60 -5.16 3.32
N VAL A 32 -4.48 -4.09 2.53
CA VAL A 32 -4.90 -4.09 1.12
C VAL A 32 -3.73 -3.85 0.16
N GLY A 33 -3.77 -4.52 -0.99
CA GLY A 33 -2.96 -4.23 -2.18
C GLY A 33 -3.85 -3.89 -3.38
N PHE A 34 -3.29 -3.18 -4.37
CA PHE A 34 -4.02 -2.80 -5.59
C PHE A 34 -3.31 -3.38 -6.82
N VAL A 35 -4.12 -3.86 -7.77
CA VAL A 35 -3.66 -4.25 -9.12
C VAL A 35 -4.59 -3.59 -10.12
N TRP A 36 -4.03 -2.81 -11.03
CA TRP A 36 -4.73 -2.15 -12.11
C TRP A 36 -4.83 -3.06 -13.34
N GLN A 37 -5.94 -2.97 -14.07
CA GLN A 37 -6.12 -3.64 -15.36
C GLN A 37 -5.09 -3.18 -16.41
N GLN A 38 -4.76 -1.89 -16.40
CA GLN A 38 -3.66 -1.34 -17.19
C GLN A 38 -2.34 -1.77 -16.56
N THR A 39 -1.76 -2.85 -17.07
CA THR A 39 -0.59 -3.53 -16.49
C THR A 39 0.63 -2.61 -16.34
N ALA A 40 0.81 -1.67 -17.26
CA ALA A 40 1.87 -0.66 -17.20
C ALA A 40 1.81 0.24 -15.94
N ARG A 41 0.68 0.28 -15.22
CA ARG A 41 0.52 1.06 -13.97
C ARG A 41 0.90 0.27 -12.71
N ASN A 42 1.07 -1.04 -12.82
CA ASN A 42 1.44 -1.88 -11.68
C ASN A 42 2.93 -1.87 -11.38
N LEU A 43 3.74 -1.46 -12.36
CA LEU A 43 5.20 -1.56 -12.32
C LEU A 43 5.84 -0.20 -12.58
N LEU A 44 6.91 0.09 -11.84
CA LEU A 44 7.84 1.14 -12.17
C LEU A 44 8.74 0.66 -13.31
N PRO A 45 8.76 1.33 -14.47
CA PRO A 45 9.39 0.82 -15.69
C PRO A 45 10.92 0.76 -15.62
N TYR A 46 11.51 1.53 -14.72
CA TYR A 46 12.95 1.57 -14.45
C TYR A 46 13.39 0.57 -13.38
N LEU A 47 12.48 -0.27 -12.87
CA LEU A 47 12.77 -1.32 -11.91
C LEU A 47 12.51 -2.69 -12.52
N THR A 48 13.33 -3.66 -12.13
CA THR A 48 13.07 -5.09 -12.39
C THR A 48 11.81 -5.56 -11.67
N ALA A 49 11.28 -6.71 -12.09
CA ALA A 49 10.12 -7.33 -11.42
C ALA A 49 10.39 -7.59 -9.92
N ALA A 50 11.57 -8.11 -9.59
CA ALA A 50 11.96 -8.37 -8.19
C ALA A 50 12.01 -7.08 -7.36
N GLN A 51 12.55 -5.99 -7.93
CA GLN A 51 12.60 -4.69 -7.26
C GLN A 51 11.21 -4.09 -7.04
N ASN A 52 10.30 -4.23 -8.01
CA ASN A 52 8.90 -3.79 -7.87
C ASN A 52 8.16 -4.52 -6.74
N VAL A 53 8.46 -5.81 -6.52
CA VAL A 53 7.86 -6.59 -5.42
C VAL A 53 8.51 -6.26 -4.08
N ALA A 54 9.81 -6.05 -4.03
CA ALA A 54 10.55 -5.75 -2.79
C ALA A 54 10.26 -4.34 -2.24
N LEU A 55 10.06 -3.35 -3.12
CA LEU A 55 9.89 -1.94 -2.73
C LEU A 55 8.72 -1.71 -1.75
N PRO A 56 7.49 -2.23 -1.97
CA PRO A 56 6.40 -2.13 -0.99
C PRO A 56 6.73 -2.78 0.36
N MET A 57 7.51 -3.87 0.38
CA MET A 57 7.91 -4.53 1.63
C MET A 57 8.87 -3.66 2.44
N GLN A 58 9.80 -2.97 1.77
CA GLN A 58 10.70 -1.99 2.42
C GLN A 58 9.92 -0.81 3.01
N LEU A 59 8.87 -0.36 2.33
CA LEU A 59 8.03 0.76 2.80
C LEU A 59 7.11 0.39 3.97
N ARG A 60 6.85 -0.91 4.21
CA ARG A 60 6.02 -1.41 5.33
C ARG A 60 6.74 -1.37 6.69
N GLY A 61 8.06 -1.21 6.74
CA GLY A 61 8.81 -1.36 7.99
C GLY A 61 10.11 -0.55 8.11
N ARG A 62 10.00 0.58 8.82
CA ARG A 62 11.05 1.29 9.58
C ARG A 62 11.92 2.32 8.85
N SER A 63 12.03 3.47 9.54
CA SER A 63 13.10 4.47 9.47
C SER A 63 14.46 3.88 9.12
N LYS A 64 15.20 4.61 8.28
CA LYS A 64 16.59 4.38 7.88
C LYS A 64 17.46 3.88 9.04
N ALA A 65 17.69 2.58 9.11
CA ALA A 65 18.71 2.02 10.00
C ALA A 65 19.39 0.77 9.41
N ARG A 66 19.46 0.60 8.09
CA ARG A 66 20.37 -0.39 7.48
C ARG A 66 20.55 -0.17 5.97
N GLN A 67 21.04 1.01 5.59
CA GLN A 67 21.72 1.17 4.29
C GLN A 67 23.17 1.55 4.56
N LYS A 68 23.85 0.67 5.30
CA LYS A 68 25.31 0.55 5.34
C LYS A 68 25.58 -0.91 4.99
N THR A 69 26.53 -1.08 4.06
CA THR A 69 26.91 -2.33 3.39
C THR A 69 25.88 -2.67 2.30
N GLU A 70 26.16 -2.53 1.01
CA GLU A 70 27.35 -3.02 0.30
C GLU A 70 27.84 -2.03 -0.77
N ARG A 71 29.18 -1.97 -0.88
CA ARG A 71 29.93 -1.49 -2.05
C ARG A 71 30.04 -2.65 -3.03
#